data_AF-A0A939DAS9-F1
#
_entry.id   AF-A0A939DAS9-F1
#
_cell.length_a   1.000
_cell.length_b   1.000
_cell.length_c   1.000
_cell.angle_alpha   90.00
_cell.angle_beta   90.00
_cell.angle_gamma   90.00
#
_symmetry.space_group_name_H-M   'P 1'
#
loop_
_entity.id
_entity.type
_entity.pdbx_description
1 polymer ?
#
loop_
_entity_poly.entity_id
_entity_poly.type
_entity_poly.pdbx_seq_one_letter_code
_entity_poly.pdbx_strand_id
1 'polypeptide(L)'
;MESWKNGVKAPFFWDTDKVPHILLSGITGGGKTILAQMIVNQLLSEHKSISICDFKAGGDWDSISSNYAEYKNCDKLLDTFYNSFVETIEQKSKSEQYLIFDEFSSYALSKDNKEFKELMAKISHIAFMGRSFGYRLFFVSQQFNSKVLDTAIREQFGIKMFMGSTISTESATMLFPNCDIDKSIQGLKKRNMKIQNILQINL
;
A
#
# COMPACT_ATOMS: atom_id res chain seq x y z
N MET A 1 -18.58 -2.72 26.14
CA MET A 1 -18.97 -3.24 24.81
C MET A 1 -17.85 -2.94 23.86
N GLU A 2 -17.23 -3.98 23.30
CA GLU A 2 -16.09 -3.89 22.39
C GLU A 2 -16.42 -3.04 21.16
N SER A 3 -15.89 -1.81 21.12
CA SER A 3 -16.12 -0.83 20.05
C SER A 3 -15.74 -1.35 18.66
N TRP A 4 -14.79 -2.29 18.58
CA TRP A 4 -14.35 -2.90 17.32
C TRP A 4 -15.46 -3.71 16.63
N LYS A 5 -16.38 -4.32 17.39
CA LYS A 5 -17.52 -5.08 16.82
C LYS A 5 -18.51 -4.19 16.05
N ASN A 6 -18.57 -2.90 16.40
CA ASN A 6 -19.44 -1.93 15.74
C ASN A 6 -18.73 -1.10 14.66
N GLY A 7 -17.43 -1.36 14.45
CA GLY A 7 -16.56 -0.49 13.66
C GLY A 7 -16.20 0.80 14.42
N VAL A 8 -14.99 1.30 14.20
CA VAL A 8 -14.58 2.61 14.71
C VAL A 8 -15.26 3.68 13.85
N LYS A 9 -16.04 4.57 14.48
CA LYS A 9 -16.70 5.72 13.81
C LYS A 9 -15.91 7.03 13.96
N ALA A 10 -14.71 6.97 14.49
CA ALA A 10 -13.80 8.09 14.61
C ALA A 10 -12.90 8.18 13.37
N PRO A 11 -12.53 9.40 12.93
CA PRO A 11 -11.54 9.55 11.87
C PRO A 11 -10.20 8.97 12.30
N PHE A 12 -9.56 8.25 11.40
CA PHE A 12 -8.17 7.84 11.54
C PHE A 12 -7.28 8.88 10.84
N PHE A 13 -6.33 9.47 11.57
CA PHE A 13 -5.39 10.44 11.01
C PHE A 13 -4.07 9.75 10.69
N TRP A 14 -3.62 9.90 9.45
CA TRP A 14 -2.35 9.35 8.99
C TRP A 14 -1.22 10.36 9.16
N ASP A 15 -0.33 10.14 10.14
CA ASP A 15 0.91 10.90 10.30
C ASP A 15 1.99 10.34 9.37
N THR A 16 2.12 10.96 8.19
CA THR A 16 2.99 10.46 7.11
C THR A 16 4.48 10.65 7.37
N ASP A 17 4.86 11.45 8.38
CA ASP A 17 6.25 11.63 8.80
C ASP A 17 6.71 10.53 9.78
N LYS A 18 5.78 9.98 10.57
CA LYS A 18 6.07 8.87 11.48
C LYS A 18 5.91 7.50 10.83
N VAL A 19 4.81 7.30 10.12
CA VAL A 19 4.45 6.01 9.51
C VAL A 19 4.23 6.20 8.01
N PRO A 20 5.30 6.24 7.20
CA PRO A 20 5.24 6.73 5.82
C PRO A 20 4.65 5.74 4.81
N HIS A 21 4.56 4.45 5.15
CA HIS A 21 4.32 3.40 4.17
C HIS A 21 3.04 2.62 4.48
N ILE A 22 2.29 2.31 3.41
CA ILE A 22 0.99 1.62 3.48
C ILE A 22 1.02 0.32 2.69
N LEU A 23 0.59 -0.78 3.30
CA LEU A 23 0.15 -2.00 2.60
C LEU A 23 -1.37 -2.12 2.65
N LEU A 24 -1.98 -2.30 1.50
CA LEU A 24 -3.41 -2.59 1.35
C LEU A 24 -3.59 -3.93 0.64
N SER A 25 -4.07 -4.93 1.38
CA SER A 25 -4.34 -6.27 0.88
C SER A 25 -5.83 -6.58 0.94
N GLY A 26 -6.28 -7.66 0.33
CA GLY A 26 -7.69 -8.01 0.31
C GLY A 26 -8.13 -8.81 -0.90
N ILE A 27 -9.33 -9.36 -0.84
CA ILE A 27 -9.91 -10.14 -1.94
C ILE A 27 -10.28 -9.25 -3.14
N THR A 28 -10.34 -9.83 -4.34
CA THR A 28 -10.91 -9.17 -5.51
C THR A 28 -12.38 -8.79 -5.25
N GLY A 29 -12.80 -7.61 -5.70
CA GLY A 29 -14.12 -7.06 -5.38
C GLY A 29 -14.27 -6.56 -3.93
N GLY A 30 -13.22 -6.65 -3.10
CA GLY A 30 -13.25 -6.21 -1.70
C GLY A 30 -13.21 -4.69 -1.49
N GLY A 31 -13.10 -3.90 -2.57
CA GLY A 31 -13.06 -2.43 -2.49
C GLY A 31 -11.67 -1.81 -2.29
N LYS A 32 -10.58 -2.57 -2.48
CA LYS A 32 -9.18 -2.09 -2.34
C LYS A 32 -8.91 -0.83 -3.17
N THR A 33 -9.17 -0.88 -4.47
CA THR A 33 -8.92 0.22 -5.40
C THR A 33 -9.73 1.46 -5.02
N ILE A 34 -11.00 1.27 -4.62
CA ILE A 34 -11.84 2.37 -4.12
C ILE A 34 -11.23 3.01 -2.87
N LEU A 35 -10.80 2.21 -1.88
CA LEU A 35 -10.16 2.73 -0.67
C LEU A 35 -8.84 3.45 -1.00
N ALA A 36 -8.03 2.89 -1.92
CA ALA A 36 -6.79 3.52 -2.36
C ALA A 36 -7.07 4.87 -3.04
N GLN A 37 -8.06 4.94 -3.93
CA GLN A 37 -8.50 6.18 -4.57
C GLN A 37 -9.01 7.20 -3.55
N MET A 38 -9.74 6.78 -2.51
CA MET A 38 -10.18 7.69 -1.44
C MET A 38 -9.01 8.30 -0.66
N ILE A 39 -7.94 7.53 -0.43
CA ILE A 39 -6.71 8.04 0.20
C ILE A 39 -5.98 8.97 -0.75
N VAL A 40 -5.80 8.56 -2.01
CA VAL A 40 -5.13 9.38 -3.03
C VAL A 40 -5.87 10.70 -3.26
N ASN A 41 -7.20 10.72 -3.27
CA ASN A 41 -7.99 11.95 -3.42
C ASN A 41 -7.76 12.92 -2.26
N GLN A 42 -7.61 12.43 -1.03
CA GLN A 42 -7.24 13.28 0.12
C GLN A 42 -5.83 13.87 -0.05
N LEU A 43 -4.86 13.06 -0.48
CA LEU A 43 -3.51 13.55 -0.79
C LEU A 43 -3.51 14.60 -1.92
N LEU A 44 -4.28 14.38 -2.99
CA LEU A 44 -4.41 15.35 -4.08
C LEU A 44 -5.06 16.66 -3.63
N SER A 45 -6.04 16.59 -2.71
CA SER A 45 -6.66 17.79 -2.14
C SER A 45 -5.70 18.64 -1.31
N GLU A 46 -4.60 18.05 -0.83
CA GLU A 46 -3.49 18.74 -0.17
C GLU A 46 -2.33 19.06 -1.12
N HIS A 47 -2.54 18.95 -2.44
CA HIS A 47 -1.55 19.22 -3.49
C HIS A 47 -0.28 18.37 -3.38
N LYS A 48 -0.37 17.14 -2.87
CA LYS A 48 0.77 16.23 -2.79
C LYS A 48 1.20 15.70 -4.16
N SER A 49 2.50 15.49 -4.34
CA SER A 49 3.04 14.89 -5.56
C SER A 49 2.91 13.37 -5.51
N ILE A 50 2.20 12.82 -6.49
CA ILE A 50 1.77 11.42 -6.49
C ILE A 50 2.09 10.75 -7.82
N SER A 51 2.87 9.67 -7.77
CA SER A 51 3.16 8.76 -8.87
C SER A 51 2.33 7.49 -8.73
N ILE A 52 1.60 7.11 -9.77
CA ILE A 52 0.67 5.97 -9.76
C ILE A 52 1.06 4.96 -10.82
N CYS A 53 1.30 3.73 -10.40
CA CYS A 53 1.56 2.56 -11.23
C CYS A 53 0.33 1.64 -11.21
N ASP A 54 -0.46 1.65 -12.30
CA ASP A 54 -1.53 0.68 -12.53
C ASP A 54 -1.02 -0.44 -13.43
N PHE A 55 -0.44 -1.48 -12.82
CA PHE A 55 0.11 -2.59 -13.57
C PHE A 55 -0.95 -3.39 -14.35
N LYS A 56 -2.21 -3.38 -13.90
CA LYS A 56 -3.29 -4.11 -14.58
C LYS A 56 -3.80 -3.39 -15.82
N ALA A 57 -3.51 -2.08 -15.94
CA ALA A 57 -4.05 -1.23 -17.00
C ALA A 57 -5.58 -1.34 -17.07
N GLY A 58 -6.22 -1.25 -15.90
CA GLY A 58 -7.67 -1.42 -15.76
C GLY A 58 -8.46 -0.16 -16.07
N GLY A 59 -7.78 0.98 -16.25
CA GLY A 59 -8.39 2.31 -16.37
C GLY A 59 -8.92 2.86 -15.04
N ASP A 60 -8.73 2.14 -13.93
CA ASP A 60 -9.21 2.55 -12.60
C ASP A 60 -8.57 3.87 -12.15
N TRP A 61 -7.41 4.23 -12.70
CA TRP A 61 -6.62 5.41 -12.31
C TRP A 61 -6.56 6.49 -13.38
N ASP A 62 -7.33 6.33 -14.46
CA ASP A 62 -7.35 7.27 -15.57
C ASP A 62 -7.73 8.67 -15.12
N SER A 63 -6.96 9.66 -15.59
CA SER A 63 -7.18 11.09 -15.32
C SER A 63 -7.06 11.51 -13.84
N ILE A 64 -6.60 10.62 -12.93
CA ILE A 64 -6.45 10.95 -11.51
C ILE A 64 -5.17 11.74 -11.24
N SER A 65 -4.06 11.37 -11.87
CA SER A 65 -2.76 12.05 -11.73
C SER A 65 -2.09 12.20 -13.09
N SER A 66 -1.35 13.30 -13.27
CA SER A 66 -0.50 13.50 -14.44
C SER A 66 0.73 12.57 -14.44
N ASN A 67 1.12 12.05 -13.27
CA ASN A 67 2.24 11.11 -13.10
C ASN A 67 1.70 9.69 -12.97
N TYR A 68 1.11 9.20 -14.06
CA TYR A 68 0.46 7.90 -14.16
C TYR A 68 1.19 7.01 -15.17
N ALA A 69 1.32 5.73 -14.84
CA ALA A 69 1.89 4.73 -15.72
C ALA A 69 1.15 3.40 -15.63
N GLU A 70 1.07 2.72 -16.77
CA GLU A 70 0.46 1.42 -16.90
C GLU A 70 1.46 0.35 -17.32
N TYR A 71 1.21 -0.88 -16.86
CA TYR A 71 1.92 -2.07 -17.30
C TYR A 71 3.46 -1.90 -17.29
N LYS A 72 4.13 -1.97 -18.46
CA LYS A 72 5.59 -1.81 -18.58
C LYS A 72 6.09 -0.38 -18.32
N ASN A 73 5.23 0.63 -18.48
CA ASN A 73 5.63 2.01 -18.21
C ASN A 73 5.84 2.27 -16.70
N CYS A 74 5.32 1.39 -15.83
CA CYS A 74 5.58 1.43 -14.39
C CYS A 74 7.08 1.38 -14.06
N ASP A 75 7.90 0.73 -14.89
CA ASP A 75 9.36 0.68 -14.70
C ASP A 75 9.98 2.08 -14.81
N LYS A 76 9.61 2.80 -15.86
CA LYS A 76 10.11 4.16 -16.09
C LYS A 76 9.65 5.12 -14.98
N LEU A 77 8.42 4.97 -14.50
CA LEU A 77 7.89 5.80 -13.42
C LEU A 77 8.59 5.50 -12.09
N LEU A 78 8.82 4.22 -11.78
CA LEU A 78 9.61 3.79 -10.62
C LEU A 78 11.03 4.34 -10.68
N ASP A 79 11.70 4.25 -11.85
CA ASP A 79 13.05 4.76 -12.03
C ASP A 79 13.12 6.27 -11.82
N THR A 80 12.14 7.00 -12.35
CA THR A 80 12.05 8.46 -12.17
C THR A 80 11.87 8.82 -10.69
N PHE A 81 10.96 8.11 -10.00
CA PHE A 81 10.72 8.29 -8.57
C PHE A 81 11.98 7.97 -7.74
N TYR A 82 12.65 6.87 -8.04
CA TYR A 82 13.87 6.44 -7.34
C TYR A 82 15.05 7.40 -7.58
N ASN A 83 15.24 7.89 -8.80
CA ASN A 83 16.31 8.85 -9.10
C ASN A 83 16.08 10.17 -8.36
N SER A 84 14.84 10.66 -8.32
CA SER A 84 14.47 11.83 -7.52
C SER A 84 14.75 11.63 -6.02
N PHE A 85 14.52 10.42 -5.51
CA PHE A 85 14.86 10.06 -4.13
C PHE A 85 16.36 10.13 -3.86
N VAL A 86 17.18 9.56 -4.74
CA VAL A 86 18.65 9.60 -4.62
C VAL A 86 19.15 11.05 -4.67
N GLU A 87 18.65 11.86 -5.60
CA GLU A 87 19.00 13.27 -5.69
C GLU A 87 18.66 14.04 -4.41
N THR A 88 17.49 13.78 -3.80
CA THR A 88 17.10 14.38 -2.52
C THR A 88 18.06 14.00 -1.39
N ILE A 89 18.55 12.75 -1.37
CA ILE A 89 19.56 12.30 -0.40
C ILE A 89 20.87 13.07 -0.58
N GLU A 90 21.35 13.18 -1.81
CA GLU A 90 22.62 13.86 -2.14
C GLU A 90 22.56 15.35 -1.78
N GLN A 91 21.42 15.99 -2.06
CA GLN A 91 21.17 17.39 -1.73
C GLN A 91 20.89 17.62 -0.24
N LYS A 92 20.77 16.55 0.57
CA LYS A 92 20.39 16.59 2.00
C LYS A 92 19.13 17.41 2.23
N SER A 93 18.18 17.32 1.29
CA SER A 93 16.92 18.04 1.32
C SER A 93 15.78 17.11 1.74
N LYS A 94 14.56 17.64 1.77
CA LYS A 94 13.34 16.85 2.01
C LYS A 94 12.36 17.17 0.89
N SER A 95 11.72 16.13 0.36
CA SER A 95 10.63 16.25 -0.60
C SER A 95 9.35 15.65 0.00
N GLU A 96 8.25 15.71 -0.72
CA GLU A 96 7.03 15.01 -0.33
C GLU A 96 6.44 14.27 -1.53
N GLN A 97 6.86 13.01 -1.68
CA GLN A 97 6.57 12.18 -2.85
C GLN A 97 5.93 10.86 -2.43
N TYR A 98 4.88 10.47 -3.16
CA TYR A 98 4.12 9.25 -2.91
C TYR A 98 4.16 8.36 -4.16
N LEU A 99 4.55 7.09 -4.00
CA LEU A 99 4.51 6.09 -5.06
C LEU A 99 3.45 5.04 -4.71
N ILE A 100 2.43 4.96 -5.56
CA ILE A 100 1.33 4.01 -5.43
C ILE A 100 1.44 2.93 -6.48
N PHE A 101 1.29 1.67 -6.08
CA PHE A 101 1.06 0.55 -6.97
C PHE A 101 -0.31 -0.05 -6.68
N ASP A 102 -1.22 -0.11 -7.67
CA ASP A 102 -2.54 -0.75 -7.50
C ASP A 102 -2.46 -2.29 -7.45
N GLU A 103 -1.39 -2.85 -8.03
CA GLU A 103 -1.05 -4.26 -7.91
C GLU A 103 0.47 -4.45 -7.92
N PHE A 104 1.10 -4.26 -6.76
CA PHE A 104 2.55 -4.41 -6.62
C PHE A 104 3.00 -5.87 -6.80
N SER A 105 2.23 -6.82 -6.29
CA SER A 105 2.63 -8.23 -6.30
C SER A 105 2.70 -8.81 -7.70
N SER A 106 1.71 -8.51 -8.56
CA SER A 106 1.77 -8.91 -9.96
C SER A 106 2.86 -8.18 -10.73
N TYR A 107 3.08 -6.89 -10.45
CA TYR A 107 4.18 -6.14 -11.04
C TYR A 107 5.54 -6.77 -10.70
N ALA A 108 5.81 -7.05 -9.43
CA ALA A 108 7.06 -7.65 -9.00
C ALA A 108 7.26 -9.06 -9.57
N LEU A 109 6.23 -9.92 -9.53
CA LEU A 109 6.32 -11.29 -10.06
C LEU A 109 6.41 -11.36 -11.59
N SER A 110 6.13 -10.25 -12.30
CA SER A 110 6.30 -10.17 -13.75
C SER A 110 7.78 -10.03 -14.17
N LYS A 111 8.67 -9.71 -13.22
CA LYS A 111 10.10 -9.48 -13.46
C LYS A 111 10.89 -10.77 -13.56
N ASP A 112 11.92 -10.76 -14.39
CA ASP A 112 12.92 -11.83 -14.35
C ASP A 112 13.77 -11.76 -13.06
N ASN A 113 14.61 -12.78 -12.82
CA ASN A 113 15.40 -12.85 -11.59
C ASN A 113 16.36 -11.68 -11.37
N LYS A 114 16.86 -11.05 -12.44
CA LYS A 114 17.77 -9.92 -12.37
C LYS A 114 16.97 -8.64 -12.09
N GLU A 115 15.94 -8.40 -12.90
CA GLU A 115 15.03 -7.26 -12.76
C GLU A 115 14.36 -7.24 -11.39
N PHE A 116 13.95 -8.40 -10.86
CA PHE A 116 13.35 -8.52 -9.54
C PHE A 116 14.32 -8.09 -8.43
N LYS A 117 15.59 -8.48 -8.52
CA LYS A 117 16.61 -8.06 -7.54
C LYS A 117 16.85 -6.56 -7.58
N GLU A 118 16.91 -5.98 -8.78
CA GLU A 118 17.07 -4.54 -8.97
C GLU A 118 15.85 -3.76 -8.46
N LEU A 119 14.64 -4.24 -8.76
CA LEU A 119 13.39 -3.71 -8.22
C LEU A 119 13.42 -3.72 -6.68
N MET A 120 13.70 -4.88 -6.08
CA MET A 120 13.69 -5.03 -4.62
C MET A 120 14.79 -4.21 -3.95
N ALA A 121 15.94 -4.00 -4.60
CA ALA A 121 16.97 -3.10 -4.10
C ALA A 121 16.46 -1.65 -4.01
N LYS A 122 15.77 -1.16 -5.05
CA LYS A 122 15.16 0.19 -5.05
C LYS A 122 14.07 0.32 -3.99
N ILE A 123 13.15 -0.64 -3.92
CA ILE A 123 12.06 -0.65 -2.94
C ILE A 123 12.60 -0.72 -1.51
N SER A 124 13.58 -1.57 -1.25
CA SER A 124 14.22 -1.67 0.07
C SER A 124 14.88 -0.35 0.47
N HIS A 125 15.65 0.26 -0.42
CA HIS A 125 16.31 1.54 -0.14
C HIS A 125 15.31 2.64 0.24
N ILE A 126 14.19 2.75 -0.49
CA ILE A 126 13.12 3.69 -0.14
C ILE A 126 12.41 3.28 1.16
N ALA A 127 12.11 1.99 1.36
CA ALA A 127 11.40 1.53 2.57
C ALA A 127 12.17 1.85 3.86
N PHE A 128 13.50 1.73 3.84
CA PHE A 128 14.34 1.97 5.01
C PHE A 128 14.70 3.45 5.22
N MET A 129 14.95 4.19 4.14
CA MET A 129 15.46 5.57 4.24
C MET A 129 14.46 6.65 3.83
N GLY A 130 13.42 6.29 3.08
CA GLY A 130 12.44 7.21 2.49
C GLY A 130 11.77 8.13 3.51
N ARG A 131 11.57 7.66 4.76
CA ARG A 131 11.02 8.49 5.85
C ARG A 131 11.76 9.80 6.03
N SER A 132 13.10 9.75 6.10
CA SER A 132 13.93 10.92 6.39
C SER A 132 13.89 11.97 5.28
N PHE A 133 13.60 11.54 4.05
CA PHE A 133 13.62 12.37 2.84
C PHE A 133 12.21 12.66 2.29
N GLY A 134 11.18 12.11 2.95
CA GLY A 134 9.77 12.29 2.58
C GLY A 134 9.34 11.54 1.32
N TYR A 135 9.87 10.33 1.12
CA TYR A 135 9.42 9.39 0.09
C TYR A 135 8.58 8.28 0.72
N ARG A 136 7.40 8.05 0.16
CA ARG A 136 6.35 7.21 0.75
C ARG A 136 5.87 6.16 -0.25
N LEU A 137 5.84 4.90 0.18
CA LEU A 137 5.35 3.77 -0.60
C LEU A 137 3.93 3.40 -0.17
N PHE A 138 3.02 3.24 -1.12
CA PHE A 138 1.68 2.70 -0.88
C PHE A 138 1.42 1.56 -1.87
N PHE A 139 1.51 0.33 -1.38
CA PHE A 139 1.27 -0.84 -2.20
C PHE A 139 -0.10 -1.42 -1.95
N VAL A 140 -0.82 -1.63 -3.03
CA VAL A 140 -2.05 -2.41 -3.09
C VAL A 140 -1.71 -3.72 -3.78
N SER A 141 -2.21 -4.83 -3.23
CA SER A 141 -2.16 -6.16 -3.87
C SER A 141 -3.31 -7.01 -3.36
N GLN A 142 -3.59 -8.14 -4.01
CA GLN A 142 -4.45 -9.14 -3.36
C GLN A 142 -3.79 -9.73 -2.12
N GLN A 143 -2.51 -10.08 -2.22
CA GLN A 143 -1.72 -10.69 -1.16
C GLN A 143 -0.24 -10.29 -1.27
N PHE A 144 0.42 -10.08 -0.13
CA PHE A 144 1.87 -9.84 -0.03
C PHE A 144 2.56 -11.08 0.55
N ASN A 145 2.87 -12.04 -0.31
CA ASN A 145 3.60 -13.24 0.10
C ASN A 145 5.10 -12.94 0.33
N SER A 146 5.81 -13.87 0.97
CA SER A 146 7.24 -13.76 1.27
C SER A 146 8.14 -13.79 0.03
N LYS A 147 7.63 -14.24 -1.12
CA LYS A 147 8.38 -14.22 -2.39
C LYS A 147 8.41 -12.83 -3.00
N VAL A 148 7.38 -12.01 -2.74
CA VAL A 148 7.25 -10.65 -3.28
C VAL A 148 7.89 -9.64 -2.34
N LEU A 149 7.49 -9.66 -1.06
CA LEU A 149 8.06 -8.78 -0.03
C LEU A 149 8.54 -9.64 1.13
N ASP A 150 9.83 -9.55 1.43
CA ASP A 150 10.38 -10.20 2.62
C ASP A 150 9.87 -9.56 3.92
N THR A 151 10.17 -10.19 5.05
CA THR A 151 9.72 -9.71 6.36
C THR A 151 10.32 -8.35 6.72
N ALA A 152 11.61 -8.13 6.43
CA ALA A 152 12.31 -6.91 6.81
C ALA A 152 11.72 -5.66 6.13
N ILE A 153 11.39 -5.77 4.84
CA ILE A 153 10.74 -4.71 4.08
C ILE A 153 9.30 -4.51 4.58
N ARG A 154 8.53 -5.59 4.77
CA ARG A 154 7.13 -5.47 5.25
C ARG A 154 7.01 -4.85 6.64
N GLU A 155 8.02 -4.97 7.49
CA GLU A 155 8.06 -4.31 8.79
C GLU A 155 8.22 -2.78 8.67
N GLN A 156 8.77 -2.27 7.57
CA GLN A 156 8.83 -0.83 7.32
C GLN A 156 7.46 -0.23 6.98
N PHE A 157 6.47 -1.06 6.61
CA PHE A 157 5.10 -0.63 6.36
C PHE A 157 4.28 -0.65 7.65
N GLY A 158 4.27 0.47 8.38
CA GLY A 158 3.56 0.54 9.66
C GLY A 158 2.03 0.59 9.53
N ILE A 159 1.48 1.02 8.39
CA ILE A 159 0.03 0.90 8.12
C ILE A 159 -0.20 -0.32 7.25
N LYS A 160 -1.00 -1.26 7.77
CA LYS A 160 -1.40 -2.48 7.07
C LYS A 160 -2.91 -2.63 7.15
N MET A 161 -3.55 -2.75 6.00
CA MET A 161 -5.00 -2.84 5.88
C MET A 161 -5.39 -4.08 5.09
N PHE A 162 -6.51 -4.69 5.48
CA PHE A 162 -7.11 -5.81 4.76
C PHE A 162 -8.57 -5.51 4.39
N MET A 163 -8.90 -5.69 3.10
CA MET A 163 -10.24 -5.49 2.55
C MET A 163 -10.89 -6.84 2.18
N GLY A 164 -11.98 -7.19 2.86
CA GLY A 164 -12.73 -8.40 2.56
C GLY A 164 -13.43 -8.95 3.80
N SER A 165 -14.42 -9.81 3.59
CA SER A 165 -15.18 -10.46 4.66
C SER A 165 -14.44 -11.62 5.33
N THR A 166 -13.43 -12.17 4.65
CA THR A 166 -12.64 -13.31 5.13
C THR A 166 -11.18 -13.12 4.79
N ILE A 167 -10.31 -13.34 5.78
CA ILE A 167 -8.85 -13.30 5.61
C ILE A 167 -8.29 -14.72 5.68
N SER A 168 -7.42 -15.08 4.72
CA SER A 168 -6.75 -16.37 4.74
C SER A 168 -5.70 -16.42 5.85
N THR A 169 -5.35 -17.63 6.33
CA THR A 169 -4.27 -17.80 7.31
C THR A 169 -2.96 -17.18 6.82
N GLU A 170 -2.62 -17.41 5.56
CA GLU A 170 -1.41 -16.83 5.00
C GLU A 170 -1.45 -15.30 4.97
N SER A 171 -2.56 -14.69 4.53
CA SER A 171 -2.68 -13.23 4.52
C SER A 171 -2.62 -12.64 5.93
N ALA A 172 -3.27 -13.30 6.90
CA ALA A 172 -3.23 -12.92 8.30
C ALA A 172 -1.80 -12.95 8.85
N THR A 173 -1.08 -14.06 8.66
CA THR A 173 0.31 -14.20 9.12
C THR A 173 1.26 -13.23 8.44
N MET A 174 1.07 -12.95 7.14
CA MET A 174 1.98 -12.09 6.39
C MET A 174 1.76 -10.60 6.68
N LEU A 175 0.52 -10.16 6.89
CA LEU A 175 0.21 -8.76 7.20
C LEU A 175 0.32 -8.48 8.70
N PHE A 176 -0.16 -9.40 9.53
CA PHE A 176 -0.33 -9.22 10.96
C PHE A 176 0.35 -10.37 11.75
N PRO A 177 1.67 -10.56 11.61
CA PRO A 177 2.38 -11.71 12.17
C PRO A 177 2.25 -11.85 13.69
N ASN A 178 2.03 -10.73 14.39
CA ASN A 178 1.94 -10.68 15.86
C ASN A 178 0.50 -10.45 16.35
N CYS A 179 -0.51 -10.71 15.51
CA CYS A 179 -1.92 -10.52 15.88
C CYS A 179 -2.70 -11.84 15.84
N ASP A 180 -3.42 -12.13 16.93
CA ASP A 180 -4.41 -13.19 16.95
C ASP A 180 -5.67 -12.73 16.22
N ILE A 181 -5.80 -13.17 14.96
CA ILE A 181 -6.97 -12.86 14.14
C ILE A 181 -7.99 -14.00 14.28
N ASP A 182 -9.13 -13.69 14.91
CA ASP A 182 -10.28 -14.60 14.97
C ASP A 182 -10.93 -14.74 13.59
N LYS A 183 -10.63 -15.83 12.89
CA LYS A 183 -11.17 -16.16 11.57
C LYS A 183 -12.58 -16.74 11.61
N SER A 184 -13.12 -17.01 12.81
CA SER A 184 -14.47 -17.58 12.98
C SER A 184 -15.57 -16.54 12.81
N ILE A 185 -15.22 -15.24 12.84
CA ILE A 185 -16.12 -14.12 12.55
C ILE A 185 -16.37 -14.06 11.04
N GLN A 186 -17.15 -15.01 10.52
CA GLN A 186 -17.70 -14.97 9.18
C GLN A 186 -18.87 -13.97 9.18
N GLY A 187 -18.75 -12.93 8.34
CA GLY A 187 -19.78 -11.97 7.93
C GLY A 187 -21.06 -11.87 8.77
N LEU A 188 -21.30 -10.66 9.31
CA LEU A 188 -22.63 -10.15 9.68
C LEU A 188 -23.73 -10.80 8.84
N LYS A 189 -24.50 -11.70 9.47
CA LYS A 189 -25.65 -12.36 8.83
C LYS A 189 -26.57 -11.28 8.26
N LYS A 190 -26.80 -11.37 6.94
CA LYS A 190 -27.91 -10.88 6.12
C LYS A 190 -28.75 -9.73 6.71
N ARG A 191 -28.86 -8.65 5.90
CA ARG A 191 -29.76 -7.48 6.02
C ARG A 191 -29.23 -6.37 6.94
N ASN A 192 -28.17 -5.71 6.50
CA ASN A 192 -27.97 -4.26 6.55
C ASN A 192 -26.50 -4.01 6.16
N MET A 193 -26.29 -3.26 5.09
CA MET A 193 -24.96 -2.92 4.58
C MET A 193 -24.20 -2.15 5.68
N LYS A 194 -23.25 -2.82 6.33
CA LYS A 194 -22.30 -2.22 7.27
C LYS A 194 -20.91 -2.45 6.70
N ILE A 195 -20.26 -1.35 6.31
CA ILE A 195 -18.84 -1.33 5.93
C ILE A 195 -18.04 -1.60 7.21
N GLN A 196 -17.48 -2.80 7.33
CA GLN A 196 -16.47 -3.10 8.34
C GLN A 196 -15.11 -3.17 7.64
N ASN A 197 -14.38 -2.06 7.68
CA ASN A 197 -12.95 -2.06 7.41
C ASN A 197 -12.27 -2.50 8.70
N ILE A 198 -11.67 -3.68 8.72
CA ILE A 198 -10.78 -4.10 9.80
C ILE A 198 -9.50 -3.29 9.63
N LEU A 199 -9.45 -2.15 10.31
CA LEU A 199 -8.23 -1.41 10.60
C LEU A 199 -7.71 -1.91 11.94
N GLN A 200 -6.72 -2.80 11.91
CA GLN A 200 -5.94 -3.15 13.09
C GLN A 200 -4.57 -2.49 12.94
N ILE A 201 -4.33 -1.44 13.73
CA ILE A 201 -3.07 -0.71 13.76
C ILE A 201 -2.47 -0.93 15.14
N ASN A 202 -1.28 -1.51 15.19
CA ASN A 202 -0.48 -1.59 16.41
C ASN A 202 0.11 -0.19 16.66
N LEU A 203 -0.21 0.39 17.82
CA LEU A 203 0.45 1.60 18.36
C LEU A 203 1.72 1.21 19.11
#